data_AF-A0A151QQ58-F1
#
_entry.id   AF-A0A151QQ58-F1
#
_cell.length_a   1.000
_cell.length_b   1.000
_cell.length_c   1.000
_cell.angle_alpha   90.00
_cell.angle_beta   90.00
_cell.angle_gamma   90.00
#
_symmetry.space_group_name_H-M   'P 1'
#
loop_
_entity.id
_entity.type
_entity.pdbx_description
1 polymer ?
#
loop_
_entity_poly.entity_id
_entity_poly.type
_entity_poly.pdbx_seq_one_letter_code
_entity_poly.pdbx_strand_id
1 'polypeptide(L)'
;MRIFIEVIDIVVWGAIENGAYIPMTKDGDGKREKHWSEWSDDEKKIAQYDYRAKNIITSALSIYEFFRISQCKSAKEMWDTLQVTHCRNRKIYDLATNGLDILLKISSIKECPDARLILNQWF
;
A
#
# COMPACT_ATOMS: atom_id res chain seq x y z
N MET A 1 -5.08 1.82 -6.58
CA MET A 1 -4.23 0.77 -5.97
C MET A 1 -5.04 -0.34 -5.29
N ARG A 2 -6.09 -0.02 -4.49
CA ARG A 2 -6.92 -1.02 -3.80
C ARG A 2 -7.36 -2.22 -4.65
N ILE A 3 -8.11 -1.98 -5.74
CA ILE A 3 -8.63 -3.04 -6.62
C ILE A 3 -7.50 -3.96 -7.15
N PHE A 4 -6.36 -3.37 -7.52
CA PHE A 4 -5.21 -4.13 -8.01
C PHE A 4 -4.61 -5.06 -6.93
N ILE A 5 -4.48 -4.58 -5.70
CA ILE A 5 -3.93 -5.37 -4.59
C ILE A 5 -4.92 -6.46 -4.17
N GLU A 6 -6.22 -6.15 -4.12
CA GLU A 6 -7.28 -7.12 -3.80
C GLU A 6 -7.34 -8.27 -4.82
N VAL A 7 -7.09 -7.99 -6.10
CA VAL A 7 -7.00 -9.02 -7.16
C VAL A 7 -5.75 -9.90 -7.00
N ILE A 8 -4.62 -9.33 -6.55
CA ILE A 8 -3.40 -10.11 -6.28
C ILE A 8 -3.60 -11.01 -5.06
N ASP A 9 -4.02 -10.44 -3.94
CA ASP A 9 -4.26 -11.15 -2.69
C ASP A 9 -5.03 -10.26 -1.71
N ILE A 10 -6.27 -10.65 -1.38
CA ILE A 10 -7.12 -9.91 -0.44
C ILE A 10 -6.50 -9.81 0.97
N VAL A 11 -5.66 -10.77 1.37
CA VAL A 11 -5.00 -10.76 2.69
C VAL A 11 -3.91 -9.70 2.73
N VAL A 12 -3.25 -9.44 1.60
CA VAL A 12 -2.28 -8.34 1.46
C VAL A 12 -2.97 -6.99 1.61
N TRP A 13 -4.17 -6.81 1.02
CA TRP A 13 -4.96 -5.61 1.27
C TRP A 13 -5.34 -5.48 2.76
N GLY A 14 -5.73 -6.60 3.39
CA GLY A 14 -6.00 -6.63 4.82
C GLY A 14 -4.84 -6.15 5.70
N ALA A 15 -3.59 -6.46 5.33
CA ALA A 15 -2.40 -6.00 6.04
C ALA A 15 -2.18 -4.47 5.90
N ILE A 16 -2.52 -3.89 4.74
CA ILE A 16 -2.46 -2.43 4.52
C ILE A 16 -3.52 -1.72 5.36
N GLU A 17 -4.73 -2.27 5.41
CA GLU A 17 -5.85 -1.64 6.12
C GLU A 17 -5.69 -1.73 7.65
N ASN A 18 -5.32 -2.90 8.15
CA ASN A 18 -5.26 -3.17 9.60
C ASN A 18 -3.88 -2.90 10.21
N GLY A 19 -2.83 -2.81 9.40
CA GLY A 19 -1.46 -2.65 9.85
C GLY A 19 -0.70 -3.97 9.95
N ALA A 20 0.61 -3.86 10.18
CA ALA A 20 1.49 -5.01 10.32
C ALA A 20 1.03 -5.90 11.49
N TYR A 21 1.05 -7.21 11.26
CA TYR A 21 0.77 -8.18 12.32
C TYR A 21 1.95 -8.26 13.29
N ILE A 22 1.67 -8.07 14.58
CA ILE A 22 2.65 -8.19 15.66
C ILE A 22 2.21 -9.34 16.56
N PRO A 23 2.91 -10.49 16.53
CA PRO A 23 2.61 -11.63 17.40
C PRO A 23 2.82 -11.27 18.87
N MET A 24 1.82 -11.59 19.69
CA MET A 24 1.85 -11.34 21.14
C MET A 24 1.78 -12.66 21.90
N THR A 25 2.57 -12.78 22.96
CA THR A 25 2.39 -13.85 23.96
C THR A 25 1.39 -13.39 25.00
N LYS A 26 0.52 -14.32 25.42
CA LYS A 26 -0.34 -14.16 26.59
C LYS A 26 0.29 -14.95 27.74
N ASP A 27 1.13 -14.29 28.51
CA ASP A 27 1.63 -14.83 29.77
C ASP A 27 0.74 -14.31 30.91
N GLY A 28 0.75 -14.99 32.06
CA GLY A 28 -0.08 -14.64 33.22
C GLY A 28 0.14 -13.22 33.78
N ASP A 29 1.19 -12.54 33.32
CA ASP A 29 1.61 -11.19 33.74
C ASP A 29 1.30 -10.09 32.70
N GLY A 30 0.69 -10.45 31.55
CA GLY A 30 0.27 -9.49 30.53
C GLY A 30 0.48 -9.94 29.09
N LYS A 31 0.21 -9.03 28.13
CA LYS A 31 0.51 -9.23 26.71
C LYS A 31 1.87 -8.62 26.40
N ARG A 32 2.84 -9.44 25.98
CA ARG A 32 4.16 -8.99 25.49
C ARG A 32 4.34 -9.31 24.01
N GLU A 33 5.05 -8.47 23.28
CA GLU A 33 5.45 -8.77 21.91
C GLU A 33 6.42 -9.97 21.90
N LYS A 34 6.22 -10.90 20.97
CA LYS A 34 7.13 -12.04 20.79
C LYS A 34 8.38 -11.61 20.04
N HIS A 35 9.54 -12.06 20.50
CA HIS A 35 10.76 -11.98 19.71
C HIS A 35 10.63 -12.86 18.45
N TRP A 36 11.25 -12.48 17.33
CA TRP A 36 11.08 -13.15 16.02
C TRP A 36 11.41 -14.66 16.04
N SER A 37 12.26 -15.10 16.97
CA SER A 37 12.62 -16.51 17.16
C SER A 37 11.50 -17.35 17.80
N GLU A 38 10.57 -16.70 18.51
CA GLU A 38 9.43 -17.35 19.19
C GLU A 38 8.19 -17.47 18.27
N TRP A 39 8.26 -16.92 17.06
CA TRP A 39 7.13 -16.89 16.15
C TRP A 39 6.85 -18.28 15.57
N SER A 40 5.59 -18.68 15.58
CA SER A 40 5.14 -19.87 14.85
C SER A 40 5.21 -19.64 13.34
N ASP A 41 5.17 -20.73 12.57
CA ASP A 41 5.19 -20.62 11.11
C ASP A 41 3.94 -19.91 10.55
N ASP A 42 2.79 -20.08 11.21
CA ASP A 42 1.58 -19.33 10.89
C ASP A 42 1.72 -17.83 11.19
N GLU A 43 2.32 -17.48 12.32
CA GLU A 43 2.58 -16.08 12.69
C GLU A 43 3.53 -15.41 11.69
N LYS A 44 4.60 -16.11 11.29
CA LYS A 44 5.52 -15.66 10.23
C LYS A 44 4.80 -15.50 8.89
N LYS A 45 3.93 -16.43 8.52
CA LYS A 45 3.15 -16.38 7.28
C LYS A 45 2.22 -15.17 7.25
N ILE A 46 1.58 -14.84 8.37
CA ILE A 46 0.73 -13.65 8.47
C ILE A 46 1.57 -12.36 8.37
N ALA A 47 2.71 -12.30 9.06
CA ALA A 47 3.61 -11.15 8.98
C ALA A 47 4.20 -10.92 7.58
N GLN A 48 4.37 -11.99 6.78
CA GLN A 48 4.82 -11.88 5.39
C GLN A 48 3.91 -11.01 4.51
N TYR A 49 2.62 -10.90 4.82
CA TYR A 49 1.70 -10.09 4.01
C TYR A 49 2.01 -8.59 4.10
N ASP A 50 2.52 -8.08 5.22
CA ASP A 50 2.99 -6.69 5.32
C ASP A 50 4.19 -6.47 4.39
N TYR A 51 5.18 -7.37 4.40
CA TYR A 51 6.33 -7.27 3.50
C TYR A 51 5.94 -7.36 2.01
N ARG A 52 4.99 -8.23 1.66
CA ARG A 52 4.45 -8.31 0.29
C ARG A 52 3.75 -7.01 -0.10
N ALA A 53 2.95 -6.44 0.79
CA ALA A 53 2.29 -5.15 0.57
C ALA A 53 3.31 -4.03 0.37
N LYS A 54 4.35 -3.95 1.23
CA LYS A 54 5.43 -2.97 1.08
C LYS A 54 6.10 -3.09 -0.28
N ASN A 55 6.44 -4.31 -0.70
CA ASN A 55 7.06 -4.56 -2.00
C ASN A 55 6.17 -4.06 -3.15
N ILE A 56 4.89 -4.47 -3.20
CA ILE A 56 3.94 -4.04 -4.22
C ILE A 56 3.81 -2.51 -4.26
N ILE A 57 3.69 -1.87 -3.10
CA ILE A 57 3.64 -0.40 -3.00
C ILE A 57 4.91 0.18 -3.59
N THR A 58 6.10 -0.22 -3.14
CA THR A 58 7.37 0.36 -3.61
C THR A 58 7.62 0.16 -5.09
N SER A 59 7.24 -0.99 -5.66
CA SER A 59 7.42 -1.28 -7.08
C SER A 59 6.57 -0.39 -7.99
N ALA A 60 5.48 0.18 -7.47
CA ALA A 60 4.58 1.06 -8.22
C ALA A 60 4.94 2.55 -8.11
N LEU A 61 6.00 2.92 -7.38
CA LEU A 61 6.32 4.32 -7.07
C LEU A 61 7.49 4.87 -7.87
N SER A 62 7.43 6.18 -8.10
CA SER A 62 8.60 6.94 -8.53
C SER A 62 9.64 7.04 -7.43
N ILE A 63 10.89 7.33 -7.81
CA ILE A 63 12.00 7.49 -6.85
C ILE A 63 11.71 8.58 -5.78
N TYR A 64 11.02 9.65 -6.15
CA TYR A 64 10.66 10.74 -5.23
C TYR A 64 9.62 10.31 -4.21
N GLU A 65 8.62 9.53 -4.61
CA GLU A 65 7.62 8.99 -3.70
C GLU A 65 8.21 7.92 -2.79
N PHE A 66 9.11 7.08 -3.33
CA PHE A 66 9.86 6.10 -2.55
C PHE A 66 10.63 6.75 -1.40
N PHE A 67 11.38 7.83 -1.66
CA PHE A 67 12.12 8.54 -0.60
C PHE A 67 11.21 9.03 0.53
N ARG A 68 9.99 9.48 0.22
CA ARG A 68 9.03 9.97 1.22
C ARG A 68 8.56 8.87 2.17
N ILE A 69 8.39 7.66 1.66
CA ILE A 69 7.90 6.52 2.45
C ILE A 69 9.01 5.59 2.93
N SER A 70 10.28 5.91 2.62
CA SER A 70 11.44 5.07 2.94
C SER A 70 11.61 4.79 4.44
N GLN A 71 11.13 5.70 5.29
CA GLN A 71 11.20 5.57 6.76
C GLN A 71 9.97 4.87 7.36
N CYS A 72 8.95 4.56 6.56
CA CYS A 72 7.75 3.90 7.04
C CYS A 72 8.04 2.45 7.42
N LYS A 73 7.54 2.03 8.58
CA LYS A 73 7.82 0.71 9.15
C LYS A 73 6.87 -0.35 8.60
N SER A 74 5.62 0.01 8.33
CA SER A 74 4.56 -0.89 7.85
C SER A 74 4.00 -0.45 6.49
N ALA A 75 3.35 -1.38 5.78
CA ALA A 75 2.64 -1.07 4.55
C ALA A 75 1.49 -0.07 4.76
N LYS A 76 0.83 -0.14 5.93
CA LYS A 76 -0.19 0.82 6.33
C LYS A 76 0.35 2.24 6.41
N GLU A 77 1.50 2.42 7.06
CA GLU A 77 2.12 3.74 7.19
C GLU A 77 2.58 4.31 5.84
N MET A 78 3.11 3.44 4.96
CA MET A 78 3.41 3.81 3.57
C MET A 78 2.16 4.29 2.84
N TRP A 79 1.06 3.52 2.95
CA TRP A 79 -0.22 3.82 2.31
C TRP A 79 -0.86 5.11 2.83
N ASP A 80 -0.88 5.32 4.15
CA ASP A 80 -1.42 6.51 4.79
C ASP A 80 -0.61 7.77 4.39
N THR A 81 0.72 7.65 4.32
CA THR A 81 1.61 8.74 3.86
C THR A 81 1.37 9.12 2.40
N LEU A 82 1.22 8.12 1.53
CA LEU A 82 0.89 8.34 0.11
C LEU A 82 -0.50 8.98 -0.04
N GLN A 83 -1.49 8.53 0.73
CA GLN A 83 -2.83 9.14 0.73
C GLN A 83 -2.77 10.62 1.11
N VAL A 84 -2.06 10.98 2.19
CA VAL A 84 -1.95 12.38 2.61
C VAL A 84 -1.30 13.23 1.53
N THR A 85 -0.25 12.72 0.87
CA THR A 85 0.46 13.47 -0.18
C THR A 85 -0.44 13.70 -1.40
N HIS A 86 -1.10 12.66 -1.89
CA HIS A 86 -1.95 12.74 -3.08
C HIS A 86 -3.28 13.47 -2.80
N CYS A 87 -3.89 13.29 -1.63
CA CYS A 87 -5.12 14.01 -1.25
C CYS A 87 -4.88 15.47 -0.86
N ARG A 88 -3.72 15.83 -0.28
CA ARG A 88 -3.38 17.23 0.02
C ARG A 88 -3.13 18.02 -1.26
N ASN A 89 -2.50 17.38 -2.24
CA ASN A 89 -2.42 17.93 -3.60
C ASN A 89 -3.83 18.07 -4.20
N ARG A 90 -4.69 17.05 -4.06
CA ARG A 90 -6.07 17.08 -4.57
C ARG A 90 -6.92 18.23 -4.01
N LYS A 91 -6.83 18.57 -2.72
CA LYS A 91 -7.56 19.75 -2.17
C LYS A 91 -7.13 21.09 -2.78
N ILE A 92 -5.85 21.22 -3.15
CA ILE A 92 -5.31 22.42 -3.81
C ILE A 92 -5.82 22.49 -5.26
N TYR A 93 -5.96 21.34 -5.93
CA TYR A 93 -6.55 21.25 -7.27
C TYR A 93 -8.09 21.33 -7.27
N ASP A 94 -8.78 20.81 -6.27
CA ASP A 94 -10.25 20.88 -6.15
C ASP A 94 -10.72 22.33 -5.92
N LEU A 95 -9.91 23.17 -5.27
CA LEU A 95 -10.16 24.62 -5.20
C LEU A 95 -9.90 25.34 -6.55
N ALA A 96 -9.11 24.74 -7.44
CA ALA A 96 -8.71 25.35 -8.71
C ALA A 96 -9.47 24.83 -9.95
N THR A 97 -10.16 23.68 -9.90
CA THR A 97 -10.51 22.95 -11.14
C THR A 97 -11.84 22.18 -11.13
N ASN A 98 -12.92 22.73 -10.55
CA ASN A 98 -14.23 22.05 -10.51
C ASN A 98 -14.94 21.81 -11.87
N GLY A 99 -14.39 22.25 -13.01
CA GLY A 99 -14.95 22.01 -14.35
C GLY A 99 -14.14 21.07 -15.27
N LEU A 100 -12.83 20.94 -15.06
CA LEU A 100 -11.93 20.20 -15.97
C LEU A 100 -11.57 18.79 -15.47
N ASP A 101 -11.90 18.47 -14.22
CA ASP A 101 -11.40 17.28 -13.50
C ASP A 101 -11.99 15.94 -13.99
N ILE A 102 -13.19 15.94 -14.58
CA ILE A 102 -13.78 14.73 -15.18
C ILE A 102 -13.09 14.37 -16.50
N LEU A 103 -12.77 15.38 -17.33
CA LEU A 103 -12.12 15.16 -18.63
C LEU A 103 -10.65 14.77 -18.46
N LEU A 104 -9.95 15.33 -17.46
CA LEU A 104 -8.58 14.95 -17.11
C LEU A 104 -8.47 13.55 -16.50
N LYS A 105 -9.46 13.09 -15.72
CA LYS A 105 -9.54 11.70 -15.26
C LYS A 105 -9.68 10.71 -16.41
N ILE A 106 -10.49 11.04 -17.42
CA ILE A 106 -10.68 10.19 -18.60
C ILE A 106 -9.45 10.22 -19.52
N SER A 107 -8.76 11.36 -19.66
CA SER A 107 -7.54 11.46 -20.47
C SER A 107 -6.33 10.79 -19.80
N SER A 108 -6.16 10.92 -18.49
CA SER A 108 -5.06 10.26 -17.76
C SER A 108 -5.18 8.73 -17.73
N ILE A 109 -6.41 8.19 -17.80
CA ILE A 109 -6.65 6.76 -18.00
C ILE A 109 -6.33 6.33 -19.45
N LYS A 110 -6.51 7.20 -20.44
CA LYS A 110 -6.18 6.93 -21.86
C LYS A 110 -4.71 7.16 -22.22
N GLU A 111 -4.01 8.03 -21.49
CA GLU A 111 -2.62 8.41 -21.76
C GLU A 111 -1.59 7.60 -20.98
N CYS A 112 -2.02 6.68 -20.11
CA CYS A 112 -1.11 5.74 -19.46
C CYS A 112 -0.54 4.77 -20.52
N PRO A 113 0.72 4.94 -20.98
CA PRO A 113 1.30 4.07 -22.01
C PRO A 113 1.54 2.65 -21.46
N ASP A 114 1.58 2.53 -20.12
CA ASP A 114 1.77 1.27 -19.38
C ASP A 114 0.49 0.44 -19.22
N ALA A 115 -0.72 1.01 -19.34
CA ALA A 115 -1.93 0.18 -19.32
C ALA A 115 -2.03 -0.70 -20.59
N ARG A 116 -1.45 -0.26 -21.71
CA ARG A 116 -1.31 -1.07 -22.93
C ARG A 116 -0.12 -2.03 -22.90
N LEU A 117 0.94 -1.74 -22.16
CA LEU A 117 2.08 -2.64 -22.01
C LEU A 117 1.79 -3.77 -21.00
N ILE A 118 1.06 -3.50 -19.92
CA ILE A 118 0.68 -4.52 -18.93
C ILE A 118 -0.33 -5.53 -19.50
N LEU A 119 -1.18 -5.13 -20.45
CA LEU A 119 -2.09 -6.06 -21.15
C LEU A 119 -1.40 -6.90 -22.24
N ASN A 120 -0.28 -6.44 -22.81
CA ASN A 120 0.43 -7.13 -23.91
C ASN A 120 1.68 -7.88 -23.46
N GLN A 121 1.96 -7.94 -22.16
CA GLN A 121 3.07 -8.72 -21.60
C GLN A 121 2.61 -9.91 -20.76
N TRP A 122 1.30 -10.19 -20.75
CA TRP A 122 0.66 -11.35 -20.13
C TRP A 122 -0.43 -11.97 -21.05
N PHE A 123 -0.15 -12.00 -22.36
CA PHE A 123 -0.64 -12.99 -23.34
C PHE A 123 0.54 -13.42 -24.21
#